data_AF-A0A2U2HMT8-F1
#
_entry.id   AF-A0A2U2HMT8-F1
#
_cell.length_a   1.000
_cell.length_b   1.000
_cell.length_c   1.000
_cell.angle_alpha   90.00
_cell.angle_beta   90.00
_cell.angle_gamma   90.00
#
_symmetry.space_group_name_H-M   'P 1'
#
loop_
_entity.id
_entity.type
_entity.pdbx_description
1 polymer ?
#
loop_
_entity_poly.entity_id
_entity_poly.type
_entity_poly.pdbx_seq_one_letter_code
_entity_poly.pdbx_strand_id
1 'polypeptide(L)'
;MNKTGIQMSPIDSKAMQDIGPHLAGDQGDESALADMRNDYIANADPLGSIPLPGTMTGAVSMGVQMLKGNSPQILIDKLGERLAFERTGTRLYDALITKCEVLLDGDISMTLEDLEHIRADEARHFMLVKDAIESLGGDPTSQTPSANLVGVESMGLIQVLNDPRTSVAQSLHAIVTAELSDKAGWETLLALADEHGLTELVNDFTIALNQEREHLALVQTWYEEALGLTYGDVDIAGDTGAQPGQMSQGDCMKD
;
A
#
# COMPACT_ATOMS: atom_id res chain seq x y z
N MET A 1 19.80 -18.15 11.96
CA MET A 1 19.07 -19.44 12.08
C MET A 1 17.85 -19.21 12.96
N ASN A 2 16.64 -19.50 12.45
CA ASN A 2 15.40 -19.36 13.21
C ASN A 2 15.33 -20.46 14.30
N LYS A 3 15.02 -20.08 15.55
CA LYS A 3 14.88 -20.99 16.70
C LYS A 3 13.42 -21.23 17.10
N THR A 4 12.47 -20.61 16.42
CA THR A 4 11.03 -20.78 16.66
C THR A 4 10.50 -22.02 15.94
N GLY A 5 9.44 -22.63 16.48
CA GLY A 5 8.81 -23.83 15.94
C GLY A 5 9.11 -25.06 16.80
N ILE A 6 8.09 -25.84 17.13
CA ILE A 6 8.18 -27.00 18.05
C ILE A 6 9.19 -28.06 17.58
N GLN A 7 9.43 -28.13 16.27
CA GLN A 7 10.37 -29.03 15.63
C GLN A 7 11.84 -28.63 15.87
N MET A 8 12.11 -27.36 16.21
CA MET A 8 13.46 -26.85 16.47
C MET A 8 13.97 -27.19 17.89
N SER A 9 13.08 -27.61 18.81
CA SER A 9 13.45 -28.21 20.10
C SER A 9 12.44 -29.28 20.56
N PRO A 10 12.52 -30.52 20.02
CA PRO A 10 11.58 -31.60 20.36
C PRO A 10 11.63 -32.05 21.83
N ILE A 11 12.73 -31.78 22.53
CA ILE A 11 12.91 -32.13 23.95
C ILE A 11 12.15 -31.13 24.83
N ASP A 12 12.43 -29.82 24.66
CA ASP A 12 11.80 -28.77 25.46
C ASP A 12 10.29 -28.68 25.19
N SER A 13 9.88 -29.00 23.97
CA SER A 13 8.47 -29.01 23.54
C SER A 13 7.62 -30.02 24.32
N LYS A 14 8.18 -31.16 24.74
CA LYS A 14 7.46 -32.12 25.58
C LYS A 14 7.20 -31.57 26.98
N ALA A 15 8.16 -30.84 27.54
CA ALA A 15 8.00 -30.17 28.83
C ALA A 15 6.98 -29.03 28.76
N MET A 16 6.88 -28.32 27.63
CA MET A 16 5.85 -27.29 27.42
C MET A 16 4.44 -27.84 27.23
N GLN A 17 4.29 -29.04 26.67
CA GLN A 17 2.99 -29.71 26.49
C GLN A 17 2.49 -30.38 27.78
N ASP A 18 3.37 -30.67 28.73
CA ASP A 18 3.05 -31.23 30.04
C ASP A 18 2.55 -30.15 31.00
N ILE A 19 1.45 -29.47 30.62
CA ILE A 19 0.81 -28.45 31.43
C ILE A 19 -0.08 -29.15 32.45
N GLY A 20 0.33 -29.12 33.72
CA GLY A 20 -0.48 -29.63 34.82
C GLY A 20 -1.81 -28.87 34.95
N PRO A 21 -2.89 -29.53 35.41
CA PRO A 21 -4.24 -28.94 35.49
C PRO A 21 -4.34 -27.70 36.38
N HIS A 22 -3.34 -27.44 37.23
CA HIS A 22 -3.26 -26.26 38.10
C HIS A 22 -2.73 -25.00 37.38
N LEU A 23 -2.15 -25.16 36.19
CA LEU A 23 -1.66 -24.07 35.34
C LEU A 23 -2.64 -23.71 34.22
N ALA A 24 -3.70 -24.50 34.04
CA ALA A 24 -4.84 -24.11 33.24
C ALA A 24 -5.56 -22.98 33.98
N GLY A 25 -5.30 -21.73 33.57
CA GLY A 25 -6.07 -20.58 34.06
C GLY A 25 -7.55 -20.73 33.73
N ASP A 26 -8.39 -19.95 34.42
CA ASP A 26 -9.81 -19.89 34.08
C ASP A 26 -9.97 -19.51 32.60
N GLN A 27 -10.93 -20.18 31.95
CA GLN A 27 -11.24 -19.93 30.54
C GLN A 27 -11.86 -18.53 30.42
N GLY A 28 -11.04 -17.53 30.09
CA GLY A 28 -11.51 -16.18 29.80
C GLY A 28 -12.30 -16.14 28.50
N ASP A 29 -13.29 -15.26 28.44
CA ASP A 29 -14.21 -15.08 27.29
C ASP A 29 -13.92 -13.81 26.47
N GLU A 30 -12.80 -13.13 26.77
CA GLU A 30 -12.37 -11.85 26.20
C GLU A 30 -13.31 -10.66 26.46
N SER A 31 -14.43 -10.85 27.17
CA SER A 31 -15.47 -9.82 27.39
C SER A 31 -14.91 -8.57 28.05
N ALA A 32 -14.02 -8.71 29.04
CA ALA A 32 -13.39 -7.57 29.72
C ALA A 32 -12.49 -6.73 28.79
N LEU A 33 -11.79 -7.37 27.82
CA LEU A 33 -10.99 -6.65 26.83
C LEU A 33 -11.89 -5.95 25.80
N ALA A 34 -13.01 -6.58 25.43
CA ALA A 34 -13.99 -5.98 24.54
C ALA A 34 -14.65 -4.74 25.19
N ASP A 35 -15.06 -4.84 26.46
CA ASP A 35 -15.66 -3.73 27.21
C ASP A 35 -14.69 -2.56 27.34
N MET A 36 -13.41 -2.84 27.64
CA MET A 36 -12.37 -1.83 27.64
C MET A 36 -12.26 -1.16 26.27
N ARG A 37 -12.10 -1.93 25.19
CA ARG A 37 -11.99 -1.37 23.83
C ARG A 37 -13.21 -0.54 23.45
N ASN A 38 -14.41 -0.97 23.82
CA ASN A 38 -15.64 -0.24 23.57
C ASN A 38 -15.63 1.15 24.24
N ASP A 39 -15.19 1.23 25.50
CA ASP A 39 -15.08 2.50 26.21
C ASP A 39 -14.04 3.43 25.56
N TYR A 40 -12.87 2.90 25.17
CA TYR A 40 -11.87 3.69 24.44
C TYR A 40 -12.37 4.18 23.08
N ILE A 41 -13.10 3.35 22.33
CA ILE A 41 -13.65 3.73 21.02
C ILE A 41 -14.75 4.79 21.18
N ALA A 42 -15.65 4.62 22.14
CA ALA A 42 -16.78 5.51 22.34
C ALA A 42 -16.36 6.91 22.81
N ASN A 43 -15.26 7.01 23.55
CA ASN A 43 -14.80 8.26 24.15
C ASN A 43 -13.51 8.81 23.51
N ALA A 44 -13.05 8.25 22.40
CA ALA A 44 -11.85 8.73 21.71
C ALA A 44 -12.08 10.13 21.13
N ASP A 45 -11.06 10.99 21.28
CA ASP A 45 -10.99 12.23 20.51
C ASP A 45 -10.81 11.93 19.01
N PRO A 46 -11.34 12.77 18.11
CA PRO A 46 -11.08 12.65 16.67
C PRO A 46 -9.58 12.72 16.37
N LEU A 47 -9.15 12.02 15.31
CA LEU A 47 -7.74 12.03 14.86
C LEU A 47 -7.20 13.43 14.50
N GLY A 48 -8.10 14.37 14.22
CA GLY A 48 -7.75 15.76 13.95
C GLY A 48 -8.95 16.56 13.48
N SER A 49 -8.66 17.71 12.88
CA SER A 49 -9.66 18.56 12.24
C SER A 49 -9.07 19.21 10.99
N ILE A 50 -9.91 19.50 10.01
CA ILE A 50 -9.51 20.29 8.83
C ILE A 50 -9.56 21.77 9.22
N PRO A 51 -8.46 22.53 9.15
CA PRO A 51 -8.48 23.94 9.50
C PRO A 51 -9.33 24.74 8.51
N LEU A 52 -9.96 25.80 9.01
CA LEU A 52 -10.59 26.80 8.15
C LEU A 52 -9.51 27.51 7.32
N PRO A 53 -9.79 27.89 6.06
CA PRO A 53 -8.87 28.66 5.24
C PRO A 53 -8.41 29.91 5.96
N GLY A 54 -7.09 30.08 6.05
CA GLY A 54 -6.48 31.29 6.62
C GLY A 54 -6.60 32.52 5.71
N THR A 55 -7.05 32.35 4.47
CA THR A 55 -7.13 33.42 3.46
C THR A 55 -8.58 33.78 3.13
N MET A 56 -8.83 35.07 2.85
CA MET A 56 -10.15 35.54 2.42
C MET A 56 -10.62 34.86 1.12
N THR A 57 -9.70 34.65 0.17
CA THR A 57 -9.98 33.96 -1.09
C THR A 57 -10.42 32.51 -0.86
N GLY A 58 -9.72 31.78 0.03
CA GLY A 58 -10.06 30.41 0.39
C GLY A 58 -11.43 30.31 1.08
N ALA A 59 -11.73 31.24 2.00
CA ALA A 59 -13.01 31.28 2.69
C ALA A 59 -14.20 31.50 1.72
N VAL A 60 -14.04 32.38 0.73
CA VAL A 60 -15.05 32.61 -0.31
C VAL A 60 -15.21 31.40 -1.22
N SER A 61 -14.10 30.82 -1.70
CA SER A 61 -14.12 29.63 -2.57
C SER A 61 -14.84 28.46 -1.92
N MET A 62 -14.47 28.11 -0.68
CA MET A 62 -15.15 27.05 0.05
C MET A 62 -16.63 27.34 0.29
N GLY A 63 -16.98 28.58 0.62
CA GLY A 63 -18.38 28.99 0.81
C GLY A 63 -19.22 28.79 -0.44
N VAL A 64 -18.70 29.14 -1.61
CA VAL A 64 -19.37 28.90 -2.90
C VAL A 64 -19.53 27.40 -3.19
N GLN A 65 -18.51 26.59 -2.90
CA GLN A 65 -18.60 25.14 -3.10
C GLN A 65 -19.64 24.48 -2.18
N MET A 66 -19.68 24.86 -0.91
CA MET A 66 -20.70 24.37 0.03
C MET A 66 -22.13 24.76 -0.41
N LEU A 67 -22.32 25.97 -0.95
CA LEU A 67 -23.62 26.39 -1.49
C LEU A 67 -24.06 25.58 -2.72
N LYS A 68 -23.12 24.99 -3.47
CA LYS A 68 -23.42 24.06 -4.58
C LYS A 68 -23.76 22.65 -4.11
N GLY A 69 -23.72 22.38 -2.80
CA GLY A 69 -23.94 21.06 -2.22
C GLY A 69 -22.69 20.16 -2.19
N ASN A 70 -21.53 20.70 -2.57
CA ASN A 70 -20.27 19.96 -2.57
C ASN A 70 -19.69 19.87 -1.15
N SER A 71 -18.84 18.88 -0.90
CA SER A 71 -18.14 18.69 0.39
C SER A 71 -16.64 18.98 0.29
N PRO A 72 -16.22 20.25 0.07
CA PRO A 72 -14.81 20.60 -0.18
C PRO A 72 -13.87 20.22 0.96
N GLN A 73 -14.40 20.02 2.17
CA GLN A 73 -13.65 19.50 3.31
C GLN A 73 -13.11 18.08 3.06
N ILE A 74 -13.88 17.20 2.41
CA ILE A 74 -13.43 15.84 2.09
C ILE A 74 -12.25 15.89 1.10
N LEU A 75 -12.38 16.71 0.05
CA LEU A 75 -11.30 16.91 -0.92
C LEU A 75 -10.03 17.46 -0.24
N ILE A 76 -10.15 18.48 0.61
CA ILE A 76 -8.99 19.04 1.33
C ILE A 76 -8.35 18.01 2.26
N ASP A 77 -9.14 17.21 2.98
CA ASP A 77 -8.61 16.15 3.84
C ASP A 77 -7.84 15.09 3.05
N LYS A 78 -8.38 14.66 1.89
CA LYS A 78 -7.70 13.69 1.02
C LYS A 78 -6.50 14.26 0.29
N LEU A 79 -6.49 15.55 -0.04
CA LEU A 79 -5.27 16.21 -0.52
C LEU A 79 -4.20 16.25 0.58
N GLY A 80 -4.58 16.51 1.84
CA GLY A 80 -3.67 16.43 2.98
C GLY A 80 -3.09 15.02 3.18
N GLU A 81 -3.94 13.99 3.05
CA GLU A 81 -3.52 12.58 3.02
C GLU A 81 -2.47 12.33 1.94
N ARG A 82 -2.78 12.75 0.70
CA ARG A 82 -1.88 12.51 -0.43
C ARG A 82 -0.55 13.21 -0.24
N LEU A 83 -0.57 14.49 0.14
CA LEU A 83 0.66 15.24 0.41
C LEU A 83 1.54 14.57 1.48
N ALA A 84 0.93 14.02 2.54
CA ALA A 84 1.67 13.30 3.56
C ALA A 84 2.26 11.99 3.04
N PHE A 85 1.54 11.29 2.16
CA PHE A 85 1.97 10.05 1.52
C PHE A 85 3.12 10.27 0.54
N GLU A 86 3.03 11.20 -0.41
CA GLU A 86 4.10 11.47 -1.41
C GLU A 86 5.45 11.82 -0.75
N ARG A 87 5.40 12.57 0.35
CA ARG A 87 6.58 12.89 1.17
C ARG A 87 7.19 11.63 1.80
N THR A 88 6.36 10.65 2.11
CA THR A 88 6.78 9.36 2.65
C THR A 88 7.25 8.43 1.52
N GLY A 89 6.58 8.39 0.38
CA GLY A 89 7.00 7.69 -0.85
C GLY A 89 8.41 8.06 -1.26
N THR A 90 8.70 9.37 -1.34
CA THR A 90 10.06 9.88 -1.60
C THR A 90 11.10 9.28 -0.64
N ARG A 91 10.78 9.18 0.66
CA ARG A 91 11.69 8.62 1.68
C ARG A 91 11.81 7.10 1.63
N LEU A 92 10.74 6.40 1.24
CA LEU A 92 10.76 4.96 1.04
C LEU A 92 11.69 4.61 -0.11
N TYR A 93 11.62 5.35 -1.22
CA TYR A 93 12.54 5.19 -2.34
C TYR A 93 13.98 5.60 -2.01
N ASP A 94 14.22 6.68 -1.27
CA ASP A 94 15.57 7.03 -0.77
C ASP A 94 16.20 5.86 0.03
N ALA A 95 15.40 5.20 0.89
CA ALA A 95 15.83 4.05 1.66
C ALA A 95 16.05 2.79 0.80
N LEU A 96 15.18 2.54 -0.19
CA LEU A 96 15.33 1.43 -1.12
C LEU A 96 16.59 1.59 -1.98
N ILE A 97 16.84 2.79 -2.53
CA ILE A 97 18.03 3.12 -3.30
C ILE A 97 19.28 2.80 -2.47
N THR A 98 19.36 3.34 -1.25
CA THR A 98 20.49 3.08 -0.32
C THR A 98 20.71 1.58 -0.08
N LYS A 99 19.63 0.81 0.02
CA LYS A 99 19.72 -0.65 0.21
C LYS A 99 20.21 -1.35 -1.06
N CYS A 100 19.74 -0.93 -2.23
CA CYS A 100 20.13 -1.51 -3.51
C CYS A 100 21.57 -1.20 -3.89
N GLU A 101 22.10 -0.02 -3.53
CA GLU A 101 23.54 0.30 -3.68
C GLU A 101 24.47 -0.73 -3.03
N VAL A 102 24.00 -1.42 -1.99
CA VAL A 102 24.78 -2.40 -1.22
C VAL A 102 24.45 -3.85 -1.61
N LEU A 103 23.17 -4.14 -1.86
CA LEU A 103 22.67 -5.51 -1.95
C LEU A 103 22.27 -5.95 -3.36
N LEU A 104 22.15 -5.03 -4.33
CA LEU A 104 21.77 -5.38 -5.69
C LEU A 104 22.96 -6.00 -6.43
N ASP A 105 22.78 -7.22 -6.94
CA ASP A 105 23.81 -8.02 -7.60
C ASP A 105 23.53 -8.27 -9.10
N GLY A 106 22.45 -7.69 -9.64
CA GLY A 106 22.10 -7.73 -11.06
C GLY A 106 21.20 -8.92 -11.47
N ASP A 107 20.70 -9.69 -10.51
CA ASP A 107 19.83 -10.84 -10.76
C ASP A 107 18.38 -10.47 -11.15
N ILE A 108 18.00 -9.20 -10.99
CA ILE A 108 16.68 -8.66 -11.34
C ILE A 108 16.82 -7.48 -12.31
N SER A 109 15.75 -7.19 -13.07
CA SER A 109 15.75 -6.15 -14.12
C SER A 109 15.82 -4.71 -13.60
N MET A 110 15.53 -4.51 -12.31
CA MET A 110 15.56 -3.21 -11.63
C MET A 110 16.95 -2.56 -11.67
N THR A 111 17.01 -1.28 -12.07
CA THR A 111 18.25 -0.48 -11.99
C THR A 111 18.13 0.64 -10.95
N LEU A 112 19.28 1.19 -10.52
CA LEU A 112 19.29 2.39 -9.66
C LEU A 112 18.69 3.61 -10.38
N GLU A 113 18.85 3.71 -11.71
CA GLU A 113 18.26 4.79 -12.51
C GLU A 113 16.73 4.73 -12.50
N ASP A 114 16.15 3.53 -12.58
CA ASP A 114 14.69 3.35 -12.46
C ASP A 114 14.18 3.82 -11.10
N LEU A 115 14.88 3.47 -10.02
CA LEU A 115 14.51 3.88 -8.66
C LEU A 115 14.65 5.38 -8.45
N GLU A 116 15.71 5.99 -8.97
CA GLU A 116 15.92 7.45 -8.93
C GLU A 116 14.84 8.18 -9.74
N HIS A 117 14.39 7.60 -10.85
CA HIS A 117 13.30 8.14 -11.64
C HIS A 117 11.99 8.18 -10.85
N ILE A 118 11.57 7.04 -10.29
CA ILE A 118 10.34 6.96 -9.49
C ILE A 118 10.43 7.92 -8.30
N ARG A 119 11.55 7.92 -7.57
CA ARG A 119 11.80 8.85 -6.47
C ARG A 119 11.66 10.32 -6.86
N ALA A 120 12.01 10.66 -8.10
CA ALA A 120 11.86 12.01 -8.62
C ALA A 120 10.42 12.33 -9.03
N ASP A 121 9.64 11.34 -9.47
CA ASP A 121 8.19 11.46 -9.69
C ASP A 121 7.44 11.70 -8.38
N GLU A 122 7.69 10.90 -7.32
CA GLU A 122 7.13 11.11 -5.98
C GLU A 122 7.30 12.56 -5.47
N ALA A 123 8.49 13.12 -5.71
CA ALA A 123 8.79 14.50 -5.32
C ALA A 123 8.02 15.53 -6.18
N ARG A 124 7.77 15.25 -7.46
CA ARG A 124 6.92 16.08 -8.34
C ARG A 124 5.46 15.99 -7.92
N HIS A 125 4.98 14.79 -7.61
CA HIS A 125 3.63 14.53 -7.10
C HIS A 125 3.37 15.26 -5.79
N PHE A 126 4.31 15.23 -4.84
CA PHE A 126 4.24 16.04 -3.63
C PHE A 126 4.01 17.54 -3.94
N MET A 127 4.77 18.09 -4.89
CA MET A 127 4.63 19.49 -5.29
C MET A 127 3.29 19.78 -5.97
N LEU A 128 2.82 18.86 -6.82
CA LEU A 128 1.50 18.96 -7.46
C LEU A 128 0.38 19.04 -6.41
N VAL A 129 0.40 18.16 -5.41
CA VAL A 129 -0.63 18.14 -4.35
C VAL A 129 -0.53 19.39 -3.48
N LYS A 130 0.68 19.85 -3.16
CA LYS A 130 0.90 21.10 -2.41
C LYS A 130 0.24 22.27 -3.13
N ASP A 131 0.50 22.41 -4.43
CA ASP A 131 -0.01 23.52 -5.23
C ASP A 131 -1.53 23.41 -5.41
N ALA A 132 -2.07 22.19 -5.51
CA ALA A 132 -3.51 21.94 -5.50
C ALA A 132 -4.16 22.43 -4.18
N ILE A 133 -3.59 22.12 -3.03
CA ILE A 133 -4.07 22.60 -1.72
C ILE A 133 -4.08 24.14 -1.66
N GLU A 134 -2.97 24.76 -2.08
CA GLU A 134 -2.85 26.22 -2.11
C GLU A 134 -3.86 26.88 -3.06
N SER A 135 -4.10 26.29 -4.23
CA SER A 135 -5.08 26.79 -5.21
C SER A 135 -6.52 26.80 -4.69
N LEU A 136 -6.84 25.84 -3.81
CA LEU A 136 -8.14 25.74 -3.14
C LEU A 136 -8.21 26.63 -1.88
N GLY A 137 -7.13 27.33 -1.54
CA GLY A 137 -7.01 28.21 -0.39
C GLY A 137 -6.72 27.50 0.93
N GLY A 138 -6.32 26.23 0.87
CA GLY A 138 -5.85 25.46 2.02
C GLY A 138 -4.40 25.77 2.39
N ASP A 139 -3.96 25.23 3.53
CA ASP A 139 -2.59 25.31 4.00
C ASP A 139 -1.94 23.91 3.93
N PRO A 140 -0.95 23.68 3.05
CA PRO A 140 -0.31 22.38 2.85
C PRO A 140 0.53 21.92 4.05
N THR A 141 0.73 22.78 5.06
CA THR A 141 1.40 22.39 6.32
C THR A 141 0.45 21.80 7.35
N SER A 142 -0.86 21.81 7.06
CA SER A 142 -1.90 21.31 7.96
C SER A 142 -1.85 19.80 8.12
N GLN A 143 -1.87 19.33 9.38
CA GLN A 143 -2.06 17.93 9.69
C GLN A 143 -3.57 17.62 9.75
N THR A 144 -4.15 17.23 8.61
CA THR A 144 -5.56 16.82 8.53
C THR A 144 -5.79 15.44 9.16
N PRO A 145 -7.04 15.04 9.46
CA PRO A 145 -7.34 13.70 9.97
C PRO A 145 -6.76 12.58 9.10
N SER A 146 -6.98 12.63 7.79
CA SER A 146 -6.47 11.60 6.87
C SER A 146 -4.94 11.68 6.72
N ALA A 147 -4.35 12.88 6.74
CA ALA A 147 -2.89 13.03 6.79
C ALA A 147 -2.28 12.40 8.05
N ASN A 148 -2.97 12.46 9.20
CA ASN A 148 -2.51 11.86 10.45
C ASN A 148 -2.57 10.34 10.36
N LEU A 149 -3.71 9.81 9.91
CA LEU A 149 -3.91 8.38 9.73
C LEU A 149 -2.83 7.76 8.83
N VAL A 150 -2.65 8.32 7.62
CA VAL A 150 -1.68 7.77 6.67
C VAL A 150 -0.25 7.88 7.18
N GLY A 151 0.06 8.93 7.96
CA GLY A 151 1.33 9.06 8.65
C GLY A 151 1.62 7.89 9.59
N VAL A 152 0.60 7.39 10.30
CA VAL A 152 0.70 6.20 11.17
C VAL A 152 0.80 4.91 10.34
N GLU A 153 -0.02 4.76 9.31
CA GLU A 153 -0.02 3.59 8.42
C GLU A 153 1.35 3.38 7.76
N SER A 154 1.95 4.46 7.25
CA SER A 154 3.26 4.41 6.58
C SER A 154 4.44 4.18 7.53
N MET A 155 4.28 4.31 8.86
CA MET A 155 5.38 4.07 9.81
C MET A 155 5.93 2.65 9.70
N GLY A 156 5.06 1.66 9.48
CA GLY A 156 5.47 0.26 9.34
C GLY A 156 6.33 0.04 8.08
N LEU A 157 5.98 0.69 6.98
CA LEU A 157 6.73 0.60 5.72
C LEU A 157 8.14 1.19 5.87
N ILE A 158 8.24 2.36 6.50
CA ILE A 158 9.52 3.01 6.80
C ILE A 158 10.39 2.13 7.69
N GLN A 159 9.82 1.47 8.69
CA GLN A 159 10.55 0.54 9.56
C GLN A 159 11.11 -0.66 8.78
N VAL A 160 10.33 -1.24 7.86
CA VAL A 160 10.79 -2.38 7.03
C VAL A 160 11.95 -1.97 6.12
N LEU A 161 11.84 -0.83 5.44
CA LEU A 161 12.87 -0.36 4.50
C LEU A 161 14.18 0.00 5.22
N ASN A 162 14.09 0.58 6.41
CA ASN A 162 15.26 0.98 7.20
C ASN A 162 15.84 -0.13 8.09
N ASP A 163 15.20 -1.30 8.20
CA ASP A 163 15.81 -2.43 8.90
C ASP A 163 16.99 -2.96 8.08
N PRO A 164 18.24 -2.93 8.58
CA PRO A 164 19.39 -3.42 7.83
C PRO A 164 19.34 -4.94 7.59
N ARG A 165 18.44 -5.66 8.27
CA ARG A 165 18.27 -7.11 8.13
C ARG A 165 17.29 -7.50 7.03
N THR A 166 16.51 -6.56 6.50
CA THR A 166 15.57 -6.85 5.41
C THR A 166 16.29 -6.94 4.07
N SER A 167 15.94 -7.96 3.28
CA SER A 167 16.45 -8.14 1.92
C SER A 167 15.83 -7.16 0.92
N VAL A 168 16.36 -7.11 -0.31
CA VAL A 168 15.75 -6.36 -1.43
C VAL A 168 14.33 -6.86 -1.68
N ALA A 169 14.10 -8.18 -1.77
CA ALA A 169 12.76 -8.74 -1.96
C ALA A 169 11.75 -8.34 -0.86
N GLN A 170 12.18 -8.36 0.41
CA GLN A 170 11.34 -7.92 1.53
C GLN A 170 11.03 -6.42 1.50
N SER A 171 11.98 -5.63 0.99
CA SER A 171 11.81 -4.20 0.80
C SER A 171 10.85 -3.91 -0.35
N LEU A 172 11.01 -4.60 -1.48
CA LEU A 172 10.09 -4.52 -2.63
C LEU A 172 8.66 -4.92 -2.24
N HIS A 173 8.46 -5.93 -1.39
CA HIS A 173 7.12 -6.24 -0.86
C HIS A 173 6.48 -5.05 -0.12
N ALA A 174 7.27 -4.32 0.69
CA ALA A 174 6.78 -3.13 1.37
C ALA A 174 6.50 -1.98 0.38
N ILE A 175 7.31 -1.82 -0.67
CA ILE A 175 7.04 -0.86 -1.74
C ILE A 175 5.76 -1.24 -2.50
N VAL A 176 5.53 -2.51 -2.87
CA VAL A 176 4.25 -2.94 -3.48
C VAL A 176 3.05 -2.53 -2.61
N THR A 177 3.17 -2.63 -1.29
CA THR A 177 2.12 -2.19 -0.37
C THR A 177 1.92 -0.67 -0.41
N ALA A 178 3.00 0.09 -0.53
CA ALA A 178 2.95 1.54 -0.73
C ALA A 178 2.27 1.88 -2.06
N GLU A 179 2.77 1.37 -3.18
CA GLU A 179 2.28 1.64 -4.54
C GLU A 179 0.79 1.28 -4.72
N LEU A 180 0.33 0.18 -4.13
CA LEU A 180 -1.09 -0.19 -4.15
C LEU A 180 -1.97 0.86 -3.45
N SER A 181 -1.49 1.35 -2.30
CA SER A 181 -2.15 2.40 -1.54
C SER A 181 -2.05 3.75 -2.27
N ASP A 182 -0.94 3.96 -3.00
CA ASP A 182 -0.70 5.21 -3.70
C ASP A 182 -1.69 5.38 -4.85
N LYS A 183 -1.71 4.40 -5.75
CA LYS A 183 -2.65 4.35 -6.88
C LYS A 183 -4.10 4.54 -6.43
N ALA A 184 -4.52 3.89 -5.33
CA ALA A 184 -5.88 4.04 -4.81
C ALA A 184 -6.16 5.47 -4.29
N GLY A 185 -5.17 6.13 -3.71
CA GLY A 185 -5.27 7.53 -3.29
C GLY A 185 -5.42 8.49 -4.47
N TRP A 186 -4.65 8.30 -5.54
CA TRP A 186 -4.79 9.08 -6.77
C TRP A 186 -6.14 8.86 -7.47
N GLU A 187 -6.63 7.61 -7.53
CA GLU A 187 -7.98 7.31 -8.05
C GLU A 187 -9.06 8.05 -7.25
N THR A 188 -8.90 8.12 -5.92
CA THR A 188 -9.81 8.84 -5.03
C THR A 188 -9.76 10.35 -5.27
N LEU A 189 -8.57 10.94 -5.39
CA LEU A 189 -8.42 12.37 -5.66
C LEU A 189 -8.99 12.76 -7.02
N LEU A 190 -8.77 11.94 -8.05
CA LEU A 190 -9.33 12.17 -9.37
C LEU A 190 -10.86 12.18 -9.34
N ALA A 191 -11.48 11.21 -8.65
CA ALA A 191 -12.93 11.14 -8.50
C ALA A 191 -13.50 12.36 -7.76
N LEU A 192 -12.85 12.78 -6.66
CA LEU A 192 -13.27 13.97 -5.91
C LEU A 192 -13.06 15.26 -6.73
N ALA A 193 -11.98 15.38 -7.48
CA ALA A 193 -11.75 16.55 -8.33
C ALA A 193 -12.81 16.65 -9.44
N ASP A 194 -13.19 15.53 -10.05
CA ASP A 194 -14.21 15.45 -11.09
C ASP A 194 -15.61 15.80 -10.53
N GLU A 195 -16.00 15.23 -9.38
CA GLU A 195 -17.27 15.54 -8.71
C GLU A 195 -17.41 17.05 -8.40
N HIS A 196 -16.29 17.70 -8.11
CA HIS A 196 -16.24 19.13 -7.83
C HIS A 196 -16.08 20.02 -9.08
N GLY A 197 -15.95 19.43 -10.28
CA GLY A 197 -15.79 20.14 -11.56
C GLY A 197 -14.44 20.85 -11.70
N LEU A 198 -13.39 20.35 -11.06
CA LEU A 198 -12.05 20.94 -11.05
C LEU A 198 -11.20 20.40 -12.21
N THR A 199 -11.56 20.76 -13.44
CA THR A 199 -11.02 20.15 -14.67
C THR A 199 -9.50 20.21 -14.80
N GLU A 200 -8.85 21.28 -14.34
CA GLU A 200 -7.38 21.37 -14.38
C GLU A 200 -6.74 20.32 -13.45
N LEU A 201 -7.23 20.21 -12.21
CA LEU A 201 -6.76 19.18 -11.27
C LEU A 201 -7.07 17.77 -11.76
N VAL A 202 -8.22 17.55 -12.42
CA VAL A 202 -8.54 16.25 -13.04
C VAL A 202 -7.47 15.85 -14.06
N ASN A 203 -7.03 16.79 -14.91
CA ASN A 203 -5.99 16.51 -15.91
C ASN A 203 -4.64 16.21 -15.24
N ASP A 204 -4.23 17.02 -14.28
CA ASP A 204 -2.95 16.86 -13.60
C ASP A 204 -2.91 15.55 -12.79
N PHE A 205 -3.99 15.23 -12.07
CA PHE A 205 -4.11 13.99 -11.28
C PHE A 205 -4.22 12.75 -12.18
N THR A 206 -4.74 12.88 -13.40
CA THR A 206 -4.73 11.79 -14.37
C THR A 206 -3.31 11.46 -14.82
N ILE A 207 -2.45 12.46 -14.97
CA ILE A 207 -1.03 12.23 -15.31
C ILE A 207 -0.35 11.50 -14.17
N ALA A 208 -0.45 12.00 -12.94
CA ALA A 208 0.12 11.35 -11.75
C ALA A 208 -0.37 9.90 -11.58
N LEU A 209 -1.67 9.67 -11.71
CA LEU A 209 -2.25 8.32 -11.63
C LEU A 209 -1.70 7.35 -12.68
N ASN A 210 -1.39 7.83 -13.88
CA ASN A 210 -0.78 6.96 -14.90
C ASN A 210 0.66 6.61 -14.56
N GLN A 211 1.41 7.54 -13.97
CA GLN A 211 2.76 7.28 -13.47
C GLN A 211 2.72 6.25 -12.32
N GLU A 212 1.80 6.38 -11.37
CA GLU A 212 1.66 5.39 -10.29
C GLU A 212 1.25 3.99 -10.76
N ARG A 213 0.50 3.91 -11.88
CA ARG A 213 0.21 2.61 -12.50
C ARG A 213 1.46 1.98 -13.09
N GLU A 214 2.34 2.78 -13.68
CA GLU A 214 3.62 2.33 -14.20
C GLU A 214 4.57 1.92 -13.06
N HIS A 215 4.67 2.73 -12.00
CA HIS A 215 5.45 2.42 -10.80
C HIS A 215 5.02 1.10 -10.17
N LEU A 216 3.72 0.93 -9.90
CA LEU A 216 3.17 -0.31 -9.34
C LEU A 216 3.51 -1.53 -10.20
N ALA A 217 3.35 -1.42 -11.53
CA ALA A 217 3.64 -2.52 -12.45
C ALA A 217 5.14 -2.91 -12.43
N LEU A 218 6.03 -1.92 -12.39
CA LEU A 218 7.47 -2.13 -12.29
C LEU A 218 7.84 -2.80 -10.97
N VAL A 219 7.39 -2.26 -9.84
CA VAL A 219 7.70 -2.80 -8.51
C VAL A 219 7.15 -4.21 -8.34
N GLN A 220 5.95 -4.50 -8.85
CA GLN A 220 5.41 -5.86 -8.85
C GLN A 220 6.31 -6.82 -9.64
N THR A 221 6.75 -6.42 -10.84
CA THR A 221 7.67 -7.22 -11.66
C THR A 221 8.98 -7.47 -10.92
N TRP A 222 9.60 -6.43 -10.35
CA TRP A 222 10.84 -6.57 -9.60
C TRP A 222 10.69 -7.44 -8.36
N TYR A 223 9.54 -7.34 -7.67
CA TYR A 223 9.26 -8.19 -6.52
C TYR A 223 9.15 -9.66 -6.92
N GLU A 224 8.46 -9.97 -8.02
CA GLU A 224 8.35 -11.33 -8.56
C GLU A 224 9.71 -11.89 -8.96
N GLU A 225 10.52 -11.12 -9.68
CA GLU A 225 11.89 -11.48 -10.05
C GLU A 225 12.76 -11.74 -8.80
N ALA A 226 12.66 -10.89 -7.78
CA ALA A 226 13.40 -11.03 -6.53
C ALA A 226 12.98 -12.25 -5.69
N LEU A 227 11.79 -12.80 -5.95
CA LEU A 227 11.34 -14.09 -5.41
C LEU A 227 11.78 -15.29 -6.27
N GLY A 228 12.37 -15.05 -7.44
CA GLY A 228 12.68 -16.09 -8.43
C GLY A 228 11.44 -16.61 -9.16
N LEU A 229 10.35 -15.84 -9.18
CA LEU A 229 9.17 -16.17 -9.97
C LEU A 229 9.45 -15.77 -11.42
N THR A 230 9.86 -16.74 -12.24
CA THR A 230 9.74 -16.57 -13.68
C THR A 230 8.30 -16.90 -14.04
N TYR A 231 7.56 -15.95 -14.64
CA TYR A 231 6.44 -16.34 -15.49
C TYR A 231 7.04 -17.18 -16.61
N GLY A 232 7.10 -18.49 -16.38
CA GLY A 232 7.77 -19.43 -17.26
C GLY A 232 7.27 -19.25 -18.68
N ASP A 233 8.19 -19.33 -19.63
CA ASP A 233 7.92 -19.56 -21.04
C ASP A 233 6.64 -20.40 -21.16
N VAL A 234 5.56 -19.77 -21.62
CA VAL A 234 4.41 -20.52 -22.09
C VAL A 234 4.91 -21.19 -23.35
N ASP A 235 5.43 -22.40 -23.21
CA ASP A 235 5.49 -23.36 -24.30
C ASP A 235 4.03 -23.52 -24.76
N ILE A 236 3.66 -22.75 -25.78
CA ILE A 236 2.49 -23.07 -26.59
C ILE A 236 2.89 -24.35 -27.31
N ALA A 237 2.70 -25.47 -26.61
CA ALA A 237 2.78 -26.79 -27.19
C ALA A 237 1.80 -26.79 -28.35
N GLY A 238 2.37 -26.86 -29.55
CA GLY A 238 1.65 -26.76 -30.80
C GLY A 238 0.45 -27.68 -30.83
N ASP A 239 -0.63 -27.12 -31.36
CA ASP A 239 -1.76 -27.81 -31.96
C ASP A 239 -1.34 -29.15 -32.57
N THR A 240 -1.62 -30.24 -31.86
CA THR A 240 -1.73 -31.57 -32.45
C THR A 240 -3.16 -32.01 -32.25
N GLY A 241 -4.01 -31.59 -33.19
CA GLY A 241 -5.38 -32.05 -33.33
C GLY A 241 -5.48 -33.56 -33.22
N ALA A 242 -6.18 -34.02 -32.18
CA ALA A 242 -6.71 -35.37 -32.09
C ALA A 242 -8.22 -35.31 -32.31
N GLN A 243 -8.68 -35.81 -33.46
CA GLN A 243 -10.09 -36.11 -33.72
C GLN A 243 -10.58 -37.25 -32.82
N PRO A 244 -11.89 -37.30 -32.49
CA PRO A 244 -12.43 -38.23 -31.51
C PRO A 244 -12.87 -39.57 -32.11
N GLY A 245 -12.60 -40.65 -31.37
CA GLY A 245 -13.53 -41.78 -31.22
C GLY A 245 -13.42 -42.93 -32.21
N GLN A 246 -12.75 -44.01 -31.80
CA GLN A 246 -13.19 -45.37 -32.15
C GLN A 246 -13.34 -46.21 -30.88
N MET A 247 -14.57 -46.68 -30.68
CA MET A 247 -14.97 -47.64 -29.66
C MET A 247 -14.23 -48.97 -29.88
N SER A 248 -13.72 -49.57 -28.80
CA SER A 248 -13.42 -51.01 -28.78
C SER A 248 -14.20 -51.64 -27.63
N GLN A 249 -15.16 -52.50 -28.00
CA GLN A 249 -15.92 -53.36 -27.09
C GLN A 249 -15.02 -54.47 -26.55
N GLY A 250 -15.11 -54.70 -25.25
CA GLY A 250 -14.52 -55.86 -24.59
C GLY A 250 -15.36 -57.13 -24.75
N ASP A 251 -14.64 -58.23 -24.89
CA ASP A 251 -14.91 -59.62 -24.55
C ASP A 251 -16.13 -60.38 -25.11
N CYS A 252 -15.82 -61.40 -25.93
CA CYS A 252 -16.42 -62.73 -25.77
C CYS A 252 -15.60 -63.85 -26.42
N MET A 253 -15.12 -64.78 -25.57
CA MET A 253 -15.20 -66.25 -25.69
C MET A 253 -14.38 -67.06 -26.71
N LYS A 254 -13.84 -68.18 -26.18
CA LYS A 254 -13.49 -69.50 -26.79
C LYS A 254 -12.15 -69.57 -27.54
N ASP A 255 -11.28 -70.57 -27.36
CA ASP A 255 -11.25 -71.84 -26.63
C ASP A 255 -9.81 -72.11 -26.16
#